data_AF-A0A942R4Y3-F1
#
_entry.id   AF-A0A942R4Y3-F1
#
_cell.length_a   1.000
_cell.length_b   1.000
_cell.length_c   1.000
_cell.angle_alpha   90.00
_cell.angle_beta   90.00
_cell.angle_gamma   90.00
#
_symmetry.space_group_name_H-M   'P 1'
#
loop_
_entity.id
_entity.type
_entity.pdbx_description
1 polymer ?
#
loop_
_entity_poly.entity_id
_entity_poly.type
_entity_poly.pdbx_seq_one_letter_code
_entity_poly.pdbx_strand_id
1 'polypeptide(L)' 'FHTLKMELVYQTRFKTRSEAEMMIFEYIEVFYNRHRMHSSLNYLSPLEFEQQFFSNK' A
#
# COMPACT_ATOMS: atom_id res chain seq x y z
N PHE A 1 -8.50 5.05 -2.83
CA PHE A 1 -7.36 5.96 -3.12
C PHE A 1 -7.17 7.14 -2.15
N HIS A 2 -8.10 7.43 -1.22
CA HIS A 2 -7.92 8.56 -0.27
C HIS A 2 -6.61 8.47 0.53
N THR A 3 -6.34 7.28 1.07
CA THR A 3 -5.18 6.97 1.90
C THR A 3 -3.84 7.28 1.26
N LEU A 4 -3.60 6.81 0.03
CA LEU A 4 -2.36 7.08 -0.70
C LEU A 4 -2.14 8.59 -0.88
N LYS A 5 -3.21 9.36 -1.12
CA LYS A 5 -3.09 10.81 -1.25
C LYS A 5 -2.68 11.45 0.07
N MET A 6 -3.35 11.06 1.16
CA MET A 6 -3.11 11.64 2.49
C MET A 6 -1.72 11.35 3.04
N GLU A 7 -1.20 10.14 2.81
CA GLU A 7 0.05 9.69 3.42
C GLU A 7 1.26 9.92 2.55
N LEU A 8 1.11 9.90 1.22
CA LEU A 8 2.23 10.09 0.29
C LEU A 8 2.11 11.40 -0.49
N VAL A 9 1.06 11.55 -1.30
CA VAL A 9 0.99 12.62 -2.32
C VAL A 9 0.94 14.02 -1.69
N TYR A 10 0.18 14.20 -0.61
CA TYR A 10 0.07 15.51 0.05
C TYR A 10 1.24 15.79 1.00
N GLN A 11 1.96 14.76 1.44
CA GLN A 11 3.13 14.89 2.31
C GLN A 11 4.44 15.09 1.53
N THR A 12 4.43 14.80 0.23
CA THR A 12 5.65 14.77 -0.59
C THR A 12 5.52 15.71 -1.77
N ARG A 13 6.56 16.53 -1.99
CA ARG A 13 6.72 17.28 -3.24
C ARG A 13 7.67 16.52 -4.15
N PHE A 14 7.14 15.99 -5.24
CA PHE A 14 7.95 15.32 -6.26
C PHE A 14 8.64 16.35 -7.16
N LYS A 15 9.92 16.16 -7.43
CA LYS A 15 10.69 17.02 -8.34
C LYS A 15 10.44 16.64 -9.79
N THR A 16 10.22 15.35 -10.05
CA THR A 16 9.96 14.83 -11.39
C THR A 16 8.82 13.82 -11.38
N ARG A 17 8.24 13.59 -12.56
CA ARG A 17 7.24 12.53 -12.74
C ARG A 17 7.80 11.14 -12.45
N SER A 18 9.03 10.86 -12.87
CA SER A 18 9.68 9.56 -12.64
C SER A 18 9.89 9.28 -11.15
N GLU A 19 10.24 10.30 -10.37
CA GLU A 19 10.32 10.18 -8.91
C GLU A 19 8.95 9.87 -8.28
N ALA A 20 7.89 10.54 -8.74
CA ALA A 20 6.54 10.26 -8.27
C ALA A 20 6.11 8.82 -8.58
N GLU A 21 6.39 8.34 -9.79
CA GLU A 21 6.06 6.97 -10.21
C GLU A 21 6.80 5.93 -9.35
N MET A 22 8.09 6.13 -9.07
CA MET A 22 8.87 5.25 -8.21
C MET A 22 8.34 5.23 -6.77
N MET A 23 8.09 6.39 -6.18
CA MET A 23 7.58 6.51 -4.81
C MET A 23 6.18 5.90 -4.66
N ILE A 24 5.31 6.08 -5.67
CA ILE A 24 3.97 5.47 -5.69
C ILE A 24 4.09 3.95 -5.80
N PHE A 25 4.97 3.44 -6.67
CA PHE A 25 5.21 2.01 -6.82
C PHE A 25 5.68 1.39 -5.49
N GLU A 26 6.69 1.99 -4.85
CA GLU A 26 7.20 1.52 -3.57
C GLU A 26 6.11 1.56 -2.48
N TYR A 27 5.35 2.65 -2.42
CA TYR A 27 4.24 2.76 -1.48
C TYR A 27 3.20 1.66 -1.68
N ILE A 28 2.84 1.32 -2.92
CA ILE A 28 1.84 0.27 -3.19
C ILE A 28 2.42 -1.12 -2.90
N GLU A 29 3.55 -1.47 -3.53
CA GLU A 29 4.07 -2.84 -3.54
C GLU A 29 4.79 -3.23 -2.26
N VAL A 30 5.47 -2.29 -1.62
CA VAL A 30 6.26 -2.57 -0.42
C VAL A 30 5.45 -2.24 0.82
N PHE A 31 4.85 -1.05 0.91
CA PHE A 31 4.16 -0.66 2.13
C PHE A 31 2.70 -1.13 2.17
N TYR A 32 1.88 -0.72 1.20
CA TYR A 32 0.44 -0.95 1.23
C TYR A 32 0.09 -2.43 1.17
N ASN A 33 0.61 -3.15 0.17
CA ASN A 33 0.27 -4.56 -0.04
C ASN A 33 0.84 -5.49 1.04
N ARG A 34 2.03 -5.19 1.59
CA ARG A 34 2.75 -6.12 2.48
C ARG A 34 2.67 -5.79 3.97
N HIS A 35 2.48 -4.52 4.34
CA HIS A 35 2.60 -4.09 5.74
C HIS A 35 1.38 -3.35 6.26
N ARG A 36 0.60 -2.69 5.39
CA ARG A 36 -0.51 -1.89 5.85
C ARG A 36 -1.66 -2.76 6.34
N MET A 37 -1.98 -2.67 7.62
CA MET A 37 -3.14 -3.33 8.19
C MET A 37 -4.46 -2.67 7.78
N HIS A 38 -5.45 -3.49 7.47
CA HIS A 38 -6.81 -3.05 7.16
C HIS A 38 -7.80 -3.60 8.19
N SER A 39 -8.56 -2.72 8.84
CA SER A 39 -9.59 -3.12 9.81
C SER A 39 -10.66 -4.01 9.18
N SER A 40 -10.98 -3.80 7.89
CA SER A 40 -11.88 -4.66 7.11
C SER A 40 -11.30 -6.05 6.80
N LEU A 41 -9.99 -6.24 6.95
CA LEU A 41 -9.30 -7.52 6.74
C LEU A 41 -8.87 -8.13 8.09
N ASN A 42 -9.61 -7.86 9.18
CA ASN A 42 -9.25 -8.31 10.53
C ASN A 42 -7.85 -7.86 10.96
N TYR A 43 -7.45 -6.65 10.56
CA TYR A 43 -6.12 -6.08 10.82
C TYR A 43 -4.97 -6.85 10.15
N LEU A 44 -5.24 -7.56 9.06
CA LEU A 44 -4.21 -8.13 8.19
C LEU A 44 -3.82 -7.15 7.09
N SER A 45 -2.59 -7.29 6.58
CA SER A 45 -2.22 -6.71 5.29
C SER A 45 -2.92 -7.43 4.13
N PRO A 46 -3.02 -6.79 2.95
CA PRO A 46 -3.57 -7.44 1.76
C PRO A 46 -2.87 -8.76 1.42
N LEU A 47 -1.53 -8.80 1.49
CA LEU A 47 -0.76 -10.01 1.23
C LEU A 47 -1.05 -11.11 2.25
N GLU A 48 -1.09 -10.79 3.55
CA GLU A 48 -1.39 -11.77 4.59
C GLU A 48 -2.82 -12.31 4.44
N PHE A 49 -3.77 -11.44 4.11
CA PHE A 49 -5.15 -11.85 3.85
C PHE A 49 -5.24 -12.81 2.67
N GLU A 50 -4.57 -12.52 1.55
CA GLU A 50 -4.51 -13.42 0.40
C GLU A 50 -3.86 -14.75 0.76
N GLN A 51 -2.73 -14.74 1.46
CA GLN A 51 -2.03 -15.96 1.90
C GLN A 51 -2.92 -16.84 2.78
N GLN A 52 -3.66 -16.27 3.73
CA GLN A 52 -4.61 -17.02 4.56
C GLN A 52 -5.77 -17.56 3.72
N PHE A 53 -6.29 -16.76 2.79
CA PHE A 53 -7.38 -17.19 1.91
C PHE A 53 -6.98 -18.39 1.03
N PHE A 54 -5.77 -18.38 0.47
CA PHE A 54 -5.27 -19.49 -0.36
C PHE A 54 -4.81 -20.71 0.46
N SER A 55 -4.32 -20.52 1.68
CA SER A 55 -3.93 -21.64 2.56
C SER A 55 -5.13 -22.39 3.13
N ASN A 56 -6.29 -21.74 3.20
CA ASN A 56 -7.55 -22.33 3.69
C ASN A 56 -8.42 -22.92 2.55
N LYS A 57 -7.91 -22.94 1.31
CA LYS A 57 -8.52 -23.62 0.16
C LYS A 57 -7.87 -24.97 -0.06
#